data_AF-A0A1J5ET15-F1
#
_entry.id   AF-A0A1J5ET15-F1
#
_cell.length_a   1.000
_cell.length_b   1.000
_cell.length_c   1.000
_cell.angle_alpha   90.00
_cell.angle_beta   90.00
_cell.angle_gamma   90.00
#
_symmetry.space_group_name_H-M   'P 1'
#
loop_
_entity.id
_entity.type
_entity.pdbx_description
1 polymer ?
#
loop_
_entity_poly.entity_id
_entity_poly.type
_entity_poly.pdbx_seq_one_letter_code
_entity_poly.pdbx_strand_id
1 'polypeptide(L)'
;QLVEHHAEQENQEIAGTVTLVYDHHKRAIQALLTDIQHDHQELIIATLHVHLDHHNCMEVLAVRGPANAIRKLADLLTVAKGVKHGKLTVTTTGKEFAK
;
A
#
# COMPACT_ATOMS: atom_id res chain seq x y z
N GLN A 1 -3.38 15.22 14.02
CA GLN A 1 -4.49 15.53 13.08
C GLN A 1 -5.50 14.38 13.10
N LEU A 2 -6.79 14.61 12.82
CA LEU A 2 -7.88 13.60 12.94
C LEU A 2 -7.56 12.24 12.26
N VAL A 3 -6.82 12.29 11.17
CA VAL A 3 -6.35 11.14 10.38
C VAL A 3 -5.41 10.22 11.16
N GLU A 4 -4.51 10.77 11.98
CA GLU A 4 -3.57 9.97 12.80
C GLU A 4 -4.32 9.17 13.86
N HIS A 5 -5.34 9.78 14.47
CA HIS A 5 -6.15 9.14 15.50
C HIS A 5 -7.02 8.00 14.96
N HIS A 6 -7.60 8.16 13.76
CA HIS A 6 -8.32 7.07 13.09
C HIS A 6 -7.38 5.94 12.68
N ALA A 7 -6.13 6.26 12.33
CA ALA A 7 -5.13 5.27 11.99
C ALA A 7 -4.64 4.47 13.22
N GLU A 8 -4.75 5.01 14.43
CA GLU A 8 -4.41 4.34 15.70
C GLU A 8 -5.49 3.35 16.16
N GLN A 9 -6.74 3.49 15.68
CA GLN A 9 -7.82 2.57 16.00
C GLN A 9 -7.84 1.36 15.05
N GLU A 10 -7.49 0.19 15.57
CA GLU A 10 -7.23 -1.02 14.78
C GLU A 10 -8.37 -1.44 13.84
N ASN A 11 -9.63 -1.20 14.23
CA ASN A 11 -10.81 -1.67 13.48
C ASN A 11 -11.53 -0.58 12.70
N GLN A 12 -11.01 0.65 12.67
CA GLN A 12 -11.62 1.73 11.91
C GLN A 12 -11.35 1.54 10.41
N GLU A 13 -12.37 1.75 9.59
CA GLU A 13 -12.22 1.75 8.13
C GLU A 13 -11.49 3.02 7.69
N ILE A 14 -10.34 2.86 7.03
CA ILE A 14 -9.50 3.93 6.53
C ILE A 14 -9.30 3.80 5.01
N ALA A 15 -8.82 4.86 4.38
CA ALA A 15 -8.31 4.83 3.01
C ALA A 15 -6.84 5.29 3.01
N GLY A 16 -6.10 5.03 1.94
CA GLY A 16 -4.71 5.45 1.87
C GLY A 16 -3.99 5.03 0.61
N THR A 17 -2.67 5.20 0.64
CA THR A 17 -1.77 4.70 -0.38
C THR A 17 -0.59 3.94 0.22
N VAL A 18 -0.17 2.87 -0.44
CA VAL A 18 1.14 2.24 -0.22
C VAL A 18 2.02 2.54 -1.42
N THR A 19 3.08 3.32 -1.20
CA THR A 19 4.04 3.67 -2.25
C THR A 19 5.30 2.83 -2.11
N LEU A 20 5.65 2.09 -3.15
CA LEU A 20 6.83 1.23 -3.22
C LEU A 20 7.80 1.74 -4.28
N VAL A 21 9.11 1.55 -4.05
CA VAL A 21 10.16 1.67 -5.07
C VAL A 21 10.98 0.40 -5.04
N TYR A 22 11.17 -0.25 -6.20
CA TYR A 22 11.95 -1.48 -6.32
C TYR A 22 12.67 -1.56 -7.67
N ASP A 23 13.67 -2.45 -7.73
CA ASP A 23 14.41 -2.73 -8.96
C ASP A 23 13.78 -3.91 -9.71
N HIS A 24 13.17 -3.67 -10.86
CA HIS A 24 12.44 -4.71 -11.60
C HIS A 24 13.33 -5.77 -12.24
N HIS A 25 14.65 -5.57 -12.30
CA HIS A 25 15.60 -6.62 -12.68
C HIS A 25 15.88 -7.62 -11.55
N LYS A 26 15.48 -7.33 -10.31
CA LYS A 26 15.59 -8.28 -9.21
C LYS A 26 14.67 -9.47 -9.48
N ARG A 27 15.27 -10.64 -9.63
CA ARG A 27 14.54 -11.87 -9.95
C ARG A 27 13.39 -12.10 -8.97
N ALA A 28 12.21 -12.35 -9.52
CA ALA A 28 10.97 -12.65 -8.82
C ALA A 28 10.34 -11.52 -7.98
N ILE A 29 10.87 -10.29 -7.97
CA ILE A 29 10.24 -9.22 -7.17
C ILE A 29 8.82 -8.90 -7.63
N GLN A 30 8.62 -8.80 -8.96
CA GLN A 30 7.30 -8.50 -9.51
C GLN A 30 6.29 -9.61 -9.17
N ALA A 31 6.67 -10.87 -9.37
CA ALA A 31 5.82 -12.01 -9.03
C ALA A 31 5.47 -12.02 -7.53
N LEU A 32 6.46 -11.83 -6.65
CA LEU A 32 6.24 -11.76 -5.20
C LEU A 32 5.28 -10.63 -4.81
N LEU A 33 5.47 -9.43 -5.36
CA LEU A 33 4.59 -8.30 -5.07
C LEU A 33 3.17 -8.54 -5.61
N THR A 34 3.04 -9.12 -6.81
CA THR A 34 1.75 -9.50 -7.38
C THR A 34 1.05 -10.55 -6.52
N ASP A 35 1.76 -11.57 -6.04
CA ASP A 35 1.19 -12.62 -5.19
C ASP A 35 0.66 -12.03 -3.86
N ILE A 36 1.45 -11.18 -3.19
CA ILE A 36 1.00 -10.48 -1.96
C ILE A 36 -0.23 -9.63 -2.23
N GLN A 37 -0.25 -8.90 -3.36
CA GLN A 37 -1.39 -8.06 -3.75
C GLN A 37 -2.64 -8.91 -4.04
N HIS A 38 -2.49 -10.04 -4.71
CA HIS A 38 -3.59 -10.96 -5.01
C HIS A 38 -4.20 -11.58 -3.74
N ASP A 39 -3.37 -11.93 -2.77
CA ASP A 39 -3.81 -12.47 -1.47
C ASP A 39 -4.58 -11.44 -0.62
N HIS A 40 -4.46 -10.15 -0.93
CA HIS A 40 -5.11 -9.04 -0.21
C HIS A 40 -5.91 -8.11 -1.14
N GLN A 41 -6.40 -8.63 -2.26
CA GLN A 41 -7.06 -7.85 -3.31
C GLN A 41 -8.30 -7.09 -2.81
N GLU A 42 -8.94 -7.57 -1.74
CA GLU A 42 -10.10 -6.91 -1.12
C GLU A 42 -9.76 -5.56 -0.46
N LEU A 43 -8.48 -5.35 -0.12
CA LEU A 43 -7.98 -4.11 0.47
C LEU A 43 -7.46 -3.13 -0.59
N ILE A 44 -7.19 -3.60 -1.82
CA ILE A 44 -6.54 -2.85 -2.88
C ILE A 44 -7.59 -2.42 -3.92
N ILE A 45 -7.77 -1.11 -4.07
CA ILE A 45 -8.71 -0.54 -5.04
C ILE A 45 -8.09 -0.54 -6.44
N ALA A 46 -6.83 -0.10 -6.53
CA ALA A 46 -6.10 0.04 -7.78
C ALA A 46 -4.60 0.14 -7.52
N THR A 47 -3.82 -0.19 -8.52
CA THR A 47 -2.37 -0.04 -8.49
C THR A 47 -1.90 0.74 -9.71
N LEU A 48 -1.05 1.75 -9.47
CA LEU A 48 -0.35 2.51 -10.50
C LEU A 48 1.12 2.09 -10.53
N HIS A 49 1.61 1.65 -11.68
CA HIS A 49 3.01 1.31 -11.89
C HIS A 49 3.67 2.32 -12.82
N VAL A 50 4.84 2.83 -12.43
CA VAL A 50 5.61 3.82 -13.18
C VAL A 50 7.06 3.36 -13.30
N HIS A 51 7.59 3.30 -14.51
CA HIS A 51 9.03 3.15 -14.73
C HIS A 51 9.72 4.50 -14.47
N LEU A 52 10.51 4.60 -13.40
CA LEU A 52 11.28 5.80 -13.07
C LEU A 52 12.55 5.91 -13.91
N ASP A 53 13.21 4.77 -14.13
CA ASP A 53 14.37 4.62 -14.99
C ASP A 53 14.49 3.15 -15.45
N HIS A 54 15.59 2.83 -16.13
CA HIS A 54 15.85 1.48 -16.64
C HIS A 54 15.81 0.39 -15.57
N HIS A 55 16.08 0.70 -14.29
CA HIS A 55 16.11 -0.30 -13.22
C HIS A 55 14.95 -0.12 -12.24
N ASN A 56 14.53 1.12 -11.98
CA ASN A 56 13.62 1.43 -10.89
C ASN A 56 12.18 1.58 -11.36
N CYS A 57 11.28 0.89 -10.65
CA CYS A 57 9.86 1.09 -10.74
C CYS A 57 9.36 1.75 -9.45
N MET A 58 8.38 2.63 -9.59
CA MET A 58 7.54 3.10 -8.50
C MET A 58 6.15 2.48 -8.67
N GLU A 59 5.60 1.98 -7.58
CA GLU A 59 4.25 1.41 -7.54
C GLU A 59 3.46 2.10 -6.44
N VAL A 60 2.24 2.56 -6.75
CA VAL A 60 1.34 3.21 -5.80
C VAL A 60 0.04 2.42 -5.75
N LEU A 61 -0.21 1.78 -4.61
CA LEU A 61 -1.43 1.02 -4.37
C LEU A 61 -2.42 1.93 -3.63
N ALA A 62 -3.57 2.21 -4.22
CA ALA A 62 -4.69 2.83 -3.52
C ALA A 62 -5.41 1.75 -2.69
N VAL A 63 -5.57 1.99 -1.39
CA VAL A 63 -6.10 0.99 -0.45
C VAL A 63 -7.28 1.53 0.35
N ARG A 64 -8.20 0.64 0.75
CA ARG A 64 -9.31 0.94 1.66
C ARG A 64 -9.74 -0.32 2.43
N GLY A 65 -9.96 -0.18 3.72
CA GLY A 65 -10.33 -1.29 4.59
C GLY A 65 -9.99 -1.04 6.07
N PRO A 66 -10.06 -2.08 6.91
CA PRO A 66 -9.69 -1.98 8.33
C PRO A 66 -8.23 -1.52 8.50
N ALA A 67 -7.99 -0.61 9.44
CA ALA A 67 -6.67 -0.01 9.66
C ALA A 67 -5.59 -1.06 9.95
N ASN A 68 -5.88 -2.05 10.77
CA ASN A 68 -4.96 -3.15 11.08
C ASN A 68 -4.60 -3.99 9.83
N ALA A 69 -5.56 -4.25 8.95
CA ALA A 69 -5.37 -5.05 7.74
C ALA A 69 -4.52 -4.29 6.72
N ILE A 70 -4.79 -3.00 6.51
CA ILE A 70 -3.97 -2.13 5.65
C ILE A 70 -2.54 -2.01 6.16
N ARG A 71 -2.35 -1.86 7.47
CA ARG A 71 -1.00 -1.80 8.07
C ARG A 71 -0.23 -3.10 7.84
N LYS A 72 -0.87 -4.25 8.08
CA LYS A 72 -0.27 -5.56 7.81
C LYS A 72 0.10 -5.75 6.34
N LEU A 73 -0.78 -5.37 5.41
CA LEU A 73 -0.48 -5.41 3.97
C LEU A 73 0.72 -4.51 3.63
N ALA A 74 0.75 -3.28 4.14
CA ALA A 74 1.87 -2.38 3.92
C ALA A 74 3.18 -2.94 4.49
N ASP A 75 3.17 -3.51 5.69
CA ASP A 75 4.33 -4.15 6.29
C ASP A 75 4.84 -5.29 5.41
N LEU A 76 3.97 -6.20 4.97
CA LEU A 76 4.32 -7.31 4.06
C LEU A 76 4.96 -6.81 2.76
N LEU A 77 4.38 -5.80 2.13
CA LEU A 77 4.90 -5.20 0.89
C LEU A 77 6.24 -4.50 1.12
N THR A 78 6.39 -3.75 2.21
CA THR A 78 7.62 -2.98 2.48
C THR A 78 8.82 -3.85 2.82
N VAL A 79 8.61 -5.01 3.47
CA VAL A 79 9.68 -5.96 3.81
C VAL A 79 9.96 -6.98 2.71
N ALA A 80 9.19 -6.98 1.62
CA ALA A 80 9.39 -7.87 0.50
C ALA A 80 10.79 -7.71 -0.09
N LYS A 81 11.53 -8.83 -0.19
CA LYS A 81 12.94 -8.83 -0.61
C LYS A 81 13.10 -8.26 -2.02
N GLY A 82 13.63 -7.06 -2.14
CA GLY A 82 13.82 -6.36 -3.42
C GLY A 82 13.18 -4.96 -3.45
N VAL A 83 12.29 -4.68 -2.50
CA VAL A 83 11.81 -3.32 -2.23
C VAL A 83 12.93 -2.48 -1.64
N LYS A 84 13.17 -1.31 -2.23
CA LYS A 84 14.17 -0.32 -1.80
C LYS A 84 13.56 0.71 -0.85
N HIS A 85 12.29 1.05 -1.05
CA HIS A 85 11.56 1.98 -0.21
C HIS A 85 10.08 1.60 -0.23
N GLY A 86 9.42 1.68 0.93
CA GLY A 86 7.99 1.51 1.07
C GLY A 86 7.43 2.49 2.09
N LYS A 87 6.27 3.10 1.81
CA LYS A 87 5.60 4.01 2.74
C LYS A 87 4.08 3.86 2.65
N LEU A 88 3.45 3.62 3.79
CA LEU A 88 2.01 3.77 3.97
C LEU A 88 1.68 5.22 4.29
N THR A 89 0.75 5.81 3.53
CA THR A 89 0.11 7.08 3.86
C THR A 89 -1.37 6.80 4.13
N VAL A 90 -1.78 6.96 5.38
CA VAL A 90 -3.18 6.81 5.79
C VAL A 90 -3.91 8.13 5.63
N THR A 91 -5.16 8.05 5.19
CA THR A 91 -6.13 9.14 5.15
C THR A 91 -7.50 8.61 5.56
N THR A 92 -8.53 9.42 5.36
CA THR A 92 -9.91 9.08 5.64
C THR A 92 -10.67 8.57 4.41
N THR A 93 -11.74 7.82 4.66
CA THR A 93 -12.77 7.47 3.66
C THR A 93 -13.62 8.67 3.23
N GLY A 94 -13.54 9.79 3.95
CA GLY A 94 -14.28 11.02 3.68
C GLY A 94 -15.72 11.02 4.18
N LYS A 95 -16.16 9.94 4.85
CA LYS A 95 -17.51 9.80 5.42
C LYS A 95 -17.82 10.88 6.46
N GLU A 96 -16.82 11.39 7.18
CA GLU A 96 -16.96 12.49 8.14
C GLU A 96 -17.24 13.85 7.50
N PHE A 97 -17.03 13.99 6.18
CA PHE A 97 -17.34 15.21 5.43
C PHE A 97 -18.69 15.14 4.73
N ALA A 98 -19.31 13.96 4.67
CA ALA A 98 -20.65 13.76 4.14
C ALA A 98 -21.68 14.21 5.19
N LYS A 99 -22.17 15.45 5.04
CA LYS A 99 -23.35 15.93 5.78
C LYS A 99 -24.62 15.27 5.27
#